data_AF-A0A4D7JTW1-F1
#
_entry.id   AF-A0A4D7JTW1-F1
#
_cell.length_a   1.000
_cell.length_b   1.000
_cell.length_c   1.000
_cell.angle_alpha   90.00
_cell.angle_beta   90.00
_cell.angle_gamma   90.00
#
_symmetry.space_group_name_H-M   'P 1'
#
loop_
_entity.id
_entity.type
_entity.pdbx_description
1 polymer ?
#
loop_
_entity_poly.entity_id
_entity_poly.type
_entity_poly.pdbx_seq_one_letter_code
_entity_poly.pdbx_strand_id
1 'polypeptide(L)'
;MGIYGTDLGYTNIYEQNQDGVVYLSSIKELADELNIGQFFDFNTIKRLATNSSNLDSLLLITTKNFNDINSYLQEQKRANLSILLLTGGWLEALHIAEQVYQENPESEALREKIGEQKIILENIMLLLSFYNDDPDIAKLETEMKKLADIYAEVEIKYTHGESSFKEVDGVLTIVQETTSEILMSDEQLKKIIDITSEIRKNIIS
;
A
#
# COMPACT_ATOMS: atom_id res chain seq x y z
N MET A 1 1.14 -7.60 -7.62
CA MET A 1 0.19 -6.79 -8.42
C MET A 1 -0.03 -5.42 -7.79
N GLY A 2 -0.47 -5.35 -6.54
CA GLY A 2 -0.39 -4.08 -5.83
C GLY A 2 1.05 -3.58 -5.70
N ILE A 3 2.02 -4.50 -5.50
CA ILE A 3 3.46 -4.19 -5.53
C ILE A 3 3.84 -3.43 -6.80
N TYR A 4 3.76 -4.12 -7.92
CA TYR A 4 4.12 -3.54 -9.21
C TYR A 4 3.27 -2.33 -9.65
N GLY A 5 2.02 -2.21 -9.17
CA GLY A 5 1.15 -1.05 -9.45
C GLY A 5 1.61 0.23 -8.76
N THR A 6 2.16 0.11 -7.54
CA THR A 6 2.77 1.22 -6.80
C THR A 6 4.13 1.58 -7.39
N ASP A 7 4.94 0.58 -7.78
CA ASP A 7 6.23 0.78 -8.46
C ASP A 7 6.12 1.53 -9.78
N LEU A 8 5.07 1.28 -10.56
CA LEU A 8 4.76 2.05 -11.78
C LEU A 8 4.44 3.52 -11.50
N GLY A 9 3.77 3.80 -10.38
CA GLY A 9 3.52 5.18 -9.93
C GLY A 9 4.82 5.87 -9.53
N TYR A 10 5.67 5.19 -8.75
CA TYR A 10 6.97 5.70 -8.33
C TYR A 10 7.93 5.97 -9.49
N THR A 11 8.02 5.02 -10.42
CA THR A 11 8.87 5.12 -11.60
C THR A 11 8.47 6.28 -12.52
N ASN A 12 7.18 6.61 -12.59
CA ASN A 12 6.66 7.76 -13.34
C ASN A 12 6.98 9.10 -12.65
N ILE A 13 7.06 9.11 -11.31
CA ILE A 13 7.47 10.29 -10.52
C ILE A 13 8.99 10.54 -10.62
N TYR A 14 9.81 9.49 -10.76
CA TYR A 14 11.29 9.58 -10.72
C TYR A 14 12.02 9.39 -12.07
N GLU A 15 11.34 9.57 -13.20
CA GLU A 15 11.92 9.60 -14.57
C GLU A 15 12.70 8.35 -15.04
N GLN A 16 12.58 7.19 -14.39
CA GLN A 16 13.22 5.94 -14.86
C GLN A 16 12.33 5.15 -15.84
N ASN A 17 12.12 5.71 -17.04
CA ASN A 17 11.24 5.14 -18.09
C ASN A 17 11.50 3.67 -18.49
N GLN A 18 12.65 3.07 -18.16
CA GLN A 18 12.96 1.67 -18.46
C GLN A 18 12.39 0.67 -17.44
N ASP A 19 12.23 1.06 -16.18
CA ASP A 19 11.79 0.14 -15.12
C ASP A 19 10.27 -0.09 -15.14
N GLY A 20 9.49 0.91 -15.58
CA GLY A 20 8.04 0.79 -15.70
C GLY A 20 7.59 -0.28 -16.71
N VAL A 21 8.39 -0.57 -17.73
CA VAL A 21 8.08 -1.62 -18.73
C VAL A 21 8.32 -3.02 -18.16
N VAL A 22 9.33 -3.18 -17.30
CA VAL A 22 9.61 -4.45 -16.61
C VAL A 22 8.49 -4.74 -15.61
N TYR A 23 8.07 -3.75 -14.83
CA TYR A 23 6.95 -3.87 -13.89
C TYR A 23 5.62 -4.22 -14.57
N LEU A 24 5.31 -3.62 -15.73
CA LEU A 24 4.11 -3.97 -16.51
C LEU A 24 4.11 -5.42 -16.99
N SER A 25 5.29 -5.97 -17.30
CA SER A 25 5.42 -7.37 -17.72
C SER A 25 5.10 -8.33 -16.56
N SER A 26 5.62 -8.05 -15.37
CA SER A 26 5.33 -8.84 -14.16
C SER A 26 3.87 -8.72 -13.69
N ILE A 27 3.25 -7.54 -13.84
CA ILE A 27 1.79 -7.38 -13.61
C ILE A 27 1.01 -8.25 -14.58
N LYS A 28 1.41 -8.28 -15.84
CA LYS A 28 0.73 -9.05 -16.87
C LYS A 28 0.78 -10.54 -16.59
N GLU A 29 1.96 -11.09 -16.31
CA GLU A 29 2.12 -12.51 -15.98
C GLU A 29 1.26 -12.89 -14.77
N LEU A 30 1.31 -12.08 -13.70
CA LEU A 30 0.51 -12.33 -12.50
C LEU A 30 -1.01 -12.18 -12.74
N ALA A 31 -1.42 -11.24 -13.59
CA ALA A 31 -2.83 -11.09 -13.96
C ALA A 31 -3.34 -12.28 -14.78
N ASP A 32 -2.50 -12.84 -15.65
CA ASP A 32 -2.81 -14.04 -16.42
C ASP A 32 -2.91 -15.28 -15.51
N GLU A 33 -1.96 -15.47 -14.59
CA GLU A 33 -1.99 -16.57 -13.60
C GLU A 33 -3.23 -16.54 -12.68
N LEU A 34 -3.64 -15.33 -12.28
CA LEU A 34 -4.79 -15.13 -11.41
C LEU A 34 -6.12 -15.15 -12.17
N ASN A 35 -6.12 -15.28 -13.50
CA ASN A 35 -7.29 -15.19 -14.40
C ASN A 35 -8.05 -13.85 -14.24
N ILE A 36 -7.30 -12.76 -14.16
CA ILE A 36 -7.80 -11.38 -14.01
C ILE A 36 -7.23 -10.43 -15.07
N GLY A 37 -6.55 -10.97 -16.10
CA GLY A 37 -6.04 -10.19 -17.23
C GLY A 37 -7.11 -9.35 -17.92
N GLN A 38 -8.39 -9.76 -17.88
CA GLN A 38 -9.51 -9.00 -18.44
C GLN A 38 -9.73 -7.61 -17.81
N PHE A 39 -9.23 -7.38 -16.59
CA PHE A 39 -9.36 -6.10 -15.91
C PHE A 39 -8.26 -5.10 -16.30
N PHE A 40 -7.27 -5.51 -17.09
CA PHE A 40 -6.14 -4.67 -17.47
C PHE A 40 -6.16 -4.33 -18.96
N ASP A 41 -6.29 -3.04 -19.28
CA ASP A 41 -5.87 -2.52 -20.57
C ASP A 41 -4.38 -2.15 -20.50
N PHE A 42 -3.52 -3.16 -20.66
CA PHE A 42 -2.06 -2.99 -20.58
C PHE A 42 -1.52 -1.96 -21.59
N ASN A 43 -2.17 -1.79 -22.74
CA ASN A 43 -1.75 -0.79 -23.74
C ASN A 43 -2.02 0.62 -23.23
N THR A 44 -3.21 0.85 -22.66
CA THR A 44 -3.55 2.13 -22.04
C THR A 44 -2.68 2.41 -20.83
N ILE A 45 -2.48 1.43 -19.93
CA ILE A 45 -1.64 1.61 -18.74
C ILE A 45 -0.20 1.93 -19.15
N LYS A 46 0.37 1.20 -20.13
CA LYS A 46 1.72 1.50 -20.64
C LYS A 46 1.84 2.92 -21.16
N ARG A 47 0.87 3.38 -21.97
CA ARG A 47 0.86 4.73 -22.52
C ARG A 47 0.77 5.81 -21.44
N LEU A 48 -0.05 5.58 -20.41
CA LEU A 48 -0.22 6.51 -19.29
C LEU A 48 1.02 6.54 -18.40
N ALA A 49 1.66 5.39 -18.18
CA ALA A 49 2.86 5.26 -17.35
C ALA A 49 4.12 5.88 -17.97
N THR A 50 4.21 5.96 -19.29
CA THR A 50 5.35 6.58 -20.01
C THR A 50 5.23 8.10 -20.16
N ASN A 51 4.23 8.74 -19.54
CA ASN A 51 4.02 10.18 -19.64
C ASN A 51 3.55 10.75 -18.29
N SER A 52 4.39 11.59 -17.68
CA SER A 52 4.17 12.18 -16.36
C SER A 52 2.93 13.09 -16.28
N SER A 53 2.46 13.66 -17.40
CA SER A 53 1.23 14.46 -17.43
C SER A 53 -0.05 13.64 -17.18
N ASN A 54 0.05 12.31 -17.15
CA ASN A 54 -1.08 11.40 -17.05
C ASN A 54 -1.21 10.72 -15.68
N LEU A 55 -0.49 11.19 -14.66
CA LEU A 55 -0.47 10.57 -13.33
C LEU A 55 -1.88 10.40 -12.73
N ASP A 56 -2.73 11.43 -12.80
CA ASP A 56 -4.11 11.35 -12.29
C ASP A 56 -4.95 10.31 -13.02
N SER A 57 -4.78 10.21 -14.35
CA SER A 57 -5.48 9.22 -15.16
C SER A 57 -4.96 7.81 -14.90
N LEU A 58 -3.65 7.66 -14.68
CA LEU A 58 -3.04 6.40 -14.30
C LEU A 58 -3.54 5.96 -12.92
N LEU A 59 -3.59 6.86 -11.94
CA LEU A 59 -4.12 6.59 -10.61
C LEU A 59 -5.60 6.19 -10.66
N LEU A 60 -6.42 6.90 -11.44
CA LEU A 60 -7.83 6.59 -11.60
C LEU A 60 -8.05 5.19 -12.19
N ILE A 61 -7.35 4.86 -13.28
CA ILE A 61 -7.54 3.57 -13.96
C ILE A 61 -7.01 2.41 -13.10
N THR A 62 -5.87 2.56 -12.42
CA THR A 62 -5.34 1.50 -11.57
C THR A 62 -6.22 1.27 -10.34
N THR A 63 -6.73 2.34 -9.73
CA THR A 63 -7.68 2.26 -8.59
C THR A 63 -8.96 1.55 -9.01
N LYS A 64 -9.52 1.90 -10.17
CA LYS A 64 -10.70 1.24 -10.71
C LYS A 64 -10.43 -0.26 -10.94
N ASN A 65 -9.36 -0.60 -11.63
CA ASN A 65 -9.03 -1.99 -11.92
C ASN A 65 -8.84 -2.80 -10.63
N PHE A 66 -8.17 -2.23 -9.62
CA PHE A 66 -7.99 -2.88 -8.32
C PHE A 66 -9.33 -3.21 -7.65
N ASN A 67 -10.27 -2.26 -7.65
CA ASN A 67 -11.60 -2.45 -7.08
C ASN A 67 -12.41 -3.50 -7.85
N ASP A 68 -12.33 -3.49 -9.19
CA ASP A 68 -13.02 -4.45 -10.05
C ASP A 68 -12.47 -5.87 -9.81
N ILE A 69 -11.15 -6.03 -9.71
CA ILE A 69 -10.47 -7.30 -9.40
C ILE A 69 -10.87 -7.80 -8.01
N ASN A 70 -10.83 -6.93 -6.99
CA ASN A 70 -11.19 -7.32 -5.64
C ASN A 70 -12.64 -7.80 -5.56
N SER A 71 -13.56 -7.07 -6.20
CA SER A 71 -14.99 -7.45 -6.26
C SER A 71 -15.16 -8.80 -6.96
N TYR A 72 -14.51 -8.99 -8.10
CA TYR A 72 -14.54 -10.25 -8.85
C TYR A 72 -14.01 -11.44 -8.03
N LEU A 73 -12.84 -11.30 -7.39
CA LEU A 73 -12.26 -12.36 -6.57
C LEU A 73 -13.15 -12.72 -5.38
N GLN A 74 -13.79 -11.75 -4.74
CA GLN A 74 -14.76 -12.01 -3.68
C GLN A 74 -16.01 -12.75 -4.18
N GLU A 75 -16.59 -12.31 -5.30
CA GLU A 75 -17.75 -12.98 -5.93
C GLU A 75 -17.45 -14.43 -6.33
N GLN A 76 -16.22 -14.69 -6.79
CA GLN A 76 -15.76 -16.03 -7.14
C GLN A 76 -15.32 -16.87 -5.93
N LYS A 77 -15.57 -16.42 -4.69
CA LYS A 77 -15.15 -17.09 -3.44
C LYS A 77 -13.63 -17.30 -3.35
N ARG A 78 -12.85 -16.45 -4.03
CA ARG A 78 -11.38 -16.38 -4.01
C ARG A 78 -10.92 -15.21 -3.13
N ALA A 79 -11.61 -14.98 -2.01
CA ALA A 79 -11.33 -13.87 -1.09
C ALA A 79 -9.92 -13.95 -0.47
N ASN A 80 -9.37 -15.15 -0.34
CA ASN A 80 -7.98 -15.38 0.04
C ASN A 80 -6.99 -14.67 -0.91
N LEU A 81 -7.25 -14.71 -2.23
CA LEU A 81 -6.42 -14.00 -3.22
C LEU A 81 -6.59 -12.49 -3.18
N SER A 82 -7.79 -11.99 -2.84
CA SER A 82 -8.01 -10.56 -2.61
C SER A 82 -7.13 -10.04 -1.47
N ILE A 83 -6.98 -10.81 -0.40
CA ILE A 83 -6.15 -10.44 0.76
C ILE A 83 -4.66 -10.45 0.40
N LEU A 84 -4.20 -11.45 -0.37
CA LEU A 84 -2.84 -11.46 -0.89
C LEU A 84 -2.56 -10.24 -1.77
N LEU A 85 -3.50 -9.89 -2.65
CA LEU A 85 -3.41 -8.73 -3.52
C LEU A 85 -3.32 -7.42 -2.72
N LEU A 86 -4.18 -7.27 -1.71
CA LEU A 86 -4.20 -6.11 -0.80
C LEU A 86 -2.90 -6.00 -0.02
N THR A 87 -2.46 -7.10 0.61
CA THR A 87 -1.26 -7.15 1.46
C THR A 87 -0.01 -6.80 0.65
N GLY A 88 0.14 -7.39 -0.54
CA GLY A 88 1.25 -7.05 -1.43
C GLY A 88 1.19 -5.58 -1.87
N GLY A 89 0.01 -5.06 -2.22
CA GLY A 89 -0.13 -3.64 -2.59
C GLY A 89 0.27 -2.66 -1.52
N TRP A 90 -0.17 -2.94 -0.30
CA TRP A 90 0.20 -2.15 0.86
C TRP A 90 1.70 -2.23 1.15
N LEU A 91 2.31 -3.43 1.11
CA LEU A 91 3.73 -3.61 1.40
C LEU A 91 4.63 -2.78 0.48
N GLU A 92 4.27 -2.67 -0.81
CA GLU A 92 5.05 -1.84 -1.72
C GLU A 92 4.80 -0.36 -1.57
N ALA A 93 3.55 0.04 -1.32
CA ALA A 93 3.25 1.44 -1.04
C ALA A 93 4.06 1.92 0.17
N LEU A 94 4.17 1.08 1.20
CA LEU A 94 5.04 1.32 2.34
C LEU A 94 6.52 1.36 1.92
N HIS A 95 7.02 0.35 1.20
CA HIS A 95 8.42 0.31 0.75
C HIS A 95 8.81 1.55 -0.06
N ILE A 96 7.96 1.99 -0.98
CA ILE A 96 8.19 3.20 -1.79
C ILE A 96 8.22 4.44 -0.90
N ALA A 97 7.27 4.59 0.02
CA ALA A 97 7.26 5.72 0.95
C ALA A 97 8.55 5.76 1.80
N GLU A 98 9.04 4.59 2.22
CA GLU A 98 10.32 4.43 2.93
C GLU A 98 11.51 4.83 2.04
N GLN A 99 11.55 4.42 0.77
CA GLN A 99 12.61 4.84 -0.17
C GLN A 99 12.62 6.36 -0.38
N VAL A 100 11.45 6.98 -0.58
CA VAL A 100 11.33 8.45 -0.69
C VAL A 100 11.81 9.12 0.59
N TYR A 101 11.46 8.58 1.76
CA TYR A 101 11.94 9.10 3.03
C TYR A 101 13.47 9.01 3.15
N GLN A 102 14.08 7.91 2.69
CA GLN A 102 15.55 7.77 2.70
C GLN A 102 16.26 8.82 1.81
N GLU A 103 15.61 9.26 0.73
CA GLU A 103 16.11 10.36 -0.11
C GLU A 103 15.87 11.75 0.51
N ASN A 104 14.89 11.87 1.42
CA ASN A 104 14.59 13.11 2.14
C ASN A 104 14.31 12.88 3.64
N PRO A 105 15.33 12.52 4.45
CA PRO A 105 15.14 12.06 5.84
C PRO A 105 14.61 13.13 6.80
N GLU A 106 14.72 14.41 6.42
CA GLU A 106 14.23 15.55 7.20
C GLU A 106 12.70 15.74 7.08
N SER A 107 12.03 14.93 6.25
CA SER A 107 10.58 15.02 6.05
C SER A 107 9.81 14.36 7.20
N GLU A 108 9.47 15.16 8.22
CA GLU A 108 8.59 14.72 9.32
C GLU A 108 7.23 14.22 8.82
N ALA A 109 6.68 14.83 7.77
CA ALA A 109 5.41 14.38 7.19
C ALA A 109 5.47 12.94 6.65
N LEU A 110 6.58 12.56 5.98
CA LEU A 110 6.76 11.19 5.51
C LEU A 110 6.99 10.23 6.67
N ARG A 111 7.78 10.65 7.67
CA ARG A 111 8.03 9.89 8.90
C ARG A 111 6.74 9.57 9.65
N GLU A 112 5.86 10.56 9.83
CA GLU A 112 4.53 10.37 10.42
C GLU A 112 3.69 9.40 9.58
N LYS A 113 3.65 9.59 8.25
CA LYS A 113 2.86 8.71 7.36
C LYS A 113 3.32 7.26 7.38
N ILE A 114 4.63 7.01 7.50
CA ILE A 114 5.18 5.66 7.68
C ILE A 114 4.73 5.10 9.03
N GLY A 115 4.87 5.86 10.12
CA GLY A 115 4.44 5.40 11.45
C GLY A 115 2.94 5.12 11.57
N GLU A 116 2.10 5.91 10.88
CA GLU A 116 0.64 5.68 10.79
C GLU A 116 0.29 4.33 10.14
N GLN A 117 1.18 3.74 9.34
CA GLN A 117 0.93 2.44 8.68
C GLN A 117 0.74 1.29 9.68
N LYS A 118 1.11 1.48 10.97
CA LYS A 118 0.73 0.58 12.07
C LYS A 118 -0.75 0.19 12.03
N ILE A 119 -1.64 1.16 11.85
CA ILE A 119 -3.09 0.94 11.88
C ILE A 119 -3.53 0.04 10.72
N ILE A 120 -2.95 0.26 9.53
CA ILE A 120 -3.29 -0.54 8.35
C ILE A 120 -2.71 -1.95 8.49
N LEU A 121 -1.49 -2.09 9.02
CA LEU A 121 -0.89 -3.38 9.31
C LEU A 121 -1.72 -4.21 10.29
N GLU A 122 -2.25 -3.60 11.36
CA GLU A 122 -3.14 -4.30 12.31
C GLU A 122 -4.38 -4.86 11.62
N ASN A 123 -4.99 -4.10 10.70
CA ASN A 123 -6.11 -4.57 9.89
C ASN A 123 -5.70 -5.71 8.94
N ILE A 124 -4.53 -5.61 8.30
CA ILE A 124 -4.01 -6.67 7.43
C ILE A 124 -3.77 -7.96 8.22
N MET A 125 -3.15 -7.87 9.41
CA MET A 125 -2.92 -9.02 10.29
C MET A 125 -4.24 -9.68 10.69
N LEU A 126 -5.27 -8.89 11.03
CA LEU A 126 -6.60 -9.42 11.30
C LEU A 126 -7.18 -10.16 10.09
N LEU A 127 -7.08 -9.58 8.89
CA LEU A 127 -7.57 -10.21 7.66
C LEU A 127 -6.84 -11.53 7.36
N LEU A 128 -5.51 -11.56 7.47
CA LEU A 128 -4.70 -12.76 7.25
C LEU A 128 -5.09 -13.89 8.23
N SER A 129 -5.39 -13.55 9.49
CA SER A 129 -5.74 -14.54 10.51
C SER A 129 -6.99 -15.38 10.19
N PHE A 130 -7.90 -14.88 9.34
CA PHE A 130 -9.08 -15.64 8.91
C PHE A 130 -8.77 -16.74 7.87
N TYR A 131 -7.55 -16.78 7.35
CA TYR A 131 -7.15 -17.66 6.25
C TYR A 131 -5.86 -18.43 6.57
N ASN A 132 -5.50 -18.55 7.84
CA ASN A 132 -4.29 -19.24 8.30
C ASN A 132 -4.29 -20.77 8.07
N ASP A 133 -5.44 -21.34 7.69
CA ASP A 133 -5.54 -22.73 7.22
C ASP A 133 -4.84 -22.94 5.85
N ASP A 134 -4.65 -21.86 5.08
CA ASP A 134 -3.88 -21.86 3.84
C ASP A 134 -2.38 -21.71 4.17
N PRO A 135 -1.52 -22.70 3.82
CA PRO A 135 -0.10 -22.67 4.18
C PRO A 135 0.67 -21.46 3.65
N ASP A 136 0.30 -20.95 2.47
CA ASP A 136 0.98 -19.81 1.86
C ASP A 136 0.61 -18.52 2.59
N ILE A 137 -0.65 -18.40 3.01
CA ILE A 137 -1.12 -17.28 3.82
C ILE A 137 -0.54 -17.34 5.23
N ALA A 138 -0.48 -18.52 5.84
CA ALA A 138 0.14 -18.69 7.17
C ALA A 138 1.62 -18.31 7.16
N LYS A 139 2.33 -18.64 6.08
CA LYS A 139 3.73 -18.21 5.88
C LYS A 139 3.82 -16.69 5.75
N LEU A 140 2.96 -16.07 4.96
CA LEU A 140 2.91 -14.61 4.82
C LEU A 140 2.58 -13.93 6.16
N GLU A 141 1.56 -14.41 6.88
CA GLU A 141 1.19 -13.90 8.21
C GLU A 141 2.37 -13.95 9.17
N THR A 142 3.16 -15.02 9.13
CA THR A 142 4.38 -15.16 9.95
C THR A 142 5.43 -14.10 9.62
N GLU A 143 5.63 -13.80 8.33
CA GLU A 143 6.55 -12.74 7.91
C GLU A 143 6.03 -11.36 8.30
N MET A 144 4.74 -11.08 8.04
CA MET A 144 4.09 -9.81 8.39
C MET A 144 4.07 -9.57 9.90
N LYS A 145 4.02 -10.63 10.71
CA LYS A 145 4.10 -10.55 12.17
C LYS A 145 5.43 -9.97 12.65
N LYS A 146 6.55 -10.25 11.98
CA LYS A 146 7.85 -9.64 12.32
C LYS A 146 7.79 -8.12 12.22
N LEU A 147 7.16 -7.61 11.17
CA LEU A 147 6.93 -6.18 10.98
C LEU A 147 5.94 -5.63 12.03
N ALA A 148 4.88 -6.38 12.34
CA ALA A 148 3.90 -5.99 13.36
C ALA A 148 4.52 -5.88 14.75
N ASP A 149 5.43 -6.79 15.11
CA ASP A 149 6.14 -6.77 16.39
C ASP A 149 7.01 -5.50 16.54
N ILE A 150 7.60 -5.00 15.44
CA ILE A 150 8.35 -3.73 15.46
C ILE A 150 7.40 -2.53 15.57
N TYR A 151 6.31 -2.52 14.80
CA TYR A 151 5.28 -1.47 14.89
C TYR A 151 4.57 -1.44 16.25
N ALA A 152 4.55 -2.55 16.99
CA ALA A 152 3.98 -2.59 18.34
C ALA A 152 4.65 -1.57 19.27
N GLU A 153 5.93 -1.27 19.04
CA GLU A 153 6.70 -0.30 19.81
C GLU A 153 6.46 1.18 19.40
N VAL A 154 5.76 1.42 18.29
CA VAL A 154 5.37 2.77 17.85
C VAL A 154 4.12 3.22 18.60
N GLU A 155 4.16 4.36 19.28
CA GLU A 155 3.01 4.90 20.02
C GLU A 155 2.26 5.93 19.16
N ILE A 156 0.93 5.80 19.07
CA ILE A 156 0.06 6.77 18.40
C ILE A 156 -0.78 7.45 19.48
N LYS A 157 -0.52 8.74 19.73
CA LYS A 157 -1.27 9.54 20.70
C LYS A 157 -2.39 10.28 20.01
N TYR A 158 -3.63 9.95 20.37
CA TYR A 158 -4.80 10.67 19.90
C TYR A 158 -5.14 11.81 20.86
N THR A 159 -5.29 13.02 20.33
CA THR A 159 -5.84 14.16 21.04
C THR A 159 -7.23 14.42 20.48
N HIS A 160 -8.26 14.04 21.24
CA HIS A 160 -9.65 14.31 20.86
C HIS A 160 -10.02 15.76 21.19
N GLY A 161 -10.11 16.60 20.15
CA GLY A 161 -10.74 17.91 20.26
C GLY A 161 -12.27 17.81 20.31
N GLU A 162 -12.91 18.86 20.83
CA GLU A 162 -14.38 18.96 20.80
C GLU A 162 -14.86 19.11 19.35
N SER A 163 -15.86 18.32 18.97
CA SER A 163 -16.51 18.46 17.66
C SER A 163 -17.14 19.85 17.55
N SER A 164 -16.72 20.64 16.56
CA SER A 164 -17.31 21.95 16.28
C SER A 164 -18.13 21.90 15.00
N PHE A 165 -19.17 22.73 14.93
CA PHE A 165 -19.91 22.95 13.69
C PHE A 165 -19.26 24.12 12.96
N LYS A 166 -18.72 23.87 11.75
CA LYS A 166 -18.23 24.94 10.86
C LYS A 166 -19.08 24.95 9.59
N GLU A 167 -19.38 26.15 9.11
CA GLU A 167 -19.99 26.33 7.80
C GLU A 167 -18.88 26.24 6.74
N VAL A 168 -18.91 25.18 5.91
CA VAL A 168 -17.99 24.99 4.78
C VAL A 168 -18.86 25.01 3.53
N ASP A 169 -18.61 25.95 2.64
CA ASP A 169 -19.39 26.16 1.39
C ASP A 169 -20.91 26.27 1.60
N GLY A 170 -21.36 26.89 2.69
CA GLY A 170 -22.77 27.08 3.02
C GLY A 170 -23.46 25.86 3.65
N VAL A 171 -22.71 24.80 3.96
CA VAL A 171 -23.21 23.59 4.60
C VAL A 171 -22.63 23.47 6.02
N LEU A 172 -23.52 23.30 7.00
CA LEU A 172 -23.14 23.03 8.38
C LEU A 172 -22.44 21.66 8.46
N THR A 173 -21.13 21.67 8.68
CA THR A 173 -20.28 20.48 8.69
C THR A 173 -19.76 20.24 10.11
N ILE A 174 -19.83 18.99 10.57
CA ILE A 174 -19.20 18.59 11.83
C ILE A 174 -17.70 18.45 11.57
N VAL A 175 -16.90 19.30 12.21
CA VAL A 175 -15.45 19.23 12.17
C VAL A 175 -14.99 18.50 13.42
N GLN A 176 -14.48 17.29 13.22
CA GLN A 176 -13.81 16.54 14.27
C GLN A 176 -12.38 17.08 14.40
N GLU A 177 -12.07 17.74 15.50
CA GLU A 177 -10.72 18.24 15.80
C GLU A 177 -9.89 17.15 16.52
N THR A 178 -10.01 15.88 16.09
CA THR A 178 -9.13 14.82 16.57
C THR A 178 -7.82 14.88 15.79
N THR A 179 -6.71 15.07 16.49
CA THR A 179 -5.37 14.96 15.93
C THR A 179 -4.68 13.72 16.46
N SER A 180 -3.68 13.22 15.73
CA SER A 180 -2.81 12.13 16.17
C SER A 180 -1.36 12.56 16.08
N GLU A 181 -0.55 12.18 17.07
CA GLU A 181 0.90 12.33 17.08
C GLU A 181 1.55 10.95 17.06
N ILE A 182 2.50 10.74 16.15
CA ILE A 182 3.27 9.51 16.04
C ILE A 182 4.55 9.65 16.85
N LEU A 183 4.69 8.82 17.89
CA LEU A 183 5.91 8.71 18.68
C LEU A 183 6.68 7.48 18.24
N MET A 184 7.70 7.74 17.43
CA MET A 184 8.61 6.76 16.87
C MET A 184 10.03 7.29 16.99
N SER A 185 10.98 6.42 17.31
CA SER A 185 12.41 6.74 17.28
C SER A 185 13.02 6.42 15.92
N ASP A 186 14.16 7.02 15.61
CA ASP A 186 14.85 6.78 14.34
C ASP A 186 15.37 5.33 14.22
N GLU A 187 15.68 4.70 15.37
CA GLU A 187 16.03 3.27 15.41
C GLU A 187 14.83 2.39 15.04
N GLN A 188 13.63 2.72 15.53
CA GLN A 188 12.41 2.00 15.18
C GLN A 188 12.06 2.19 13.70
N LEU A 189 12.14 3.43 13.20
CA LEU A 189 11.93 3.70 11.78
C LEU A 189 12.91 2.92 10.90
N LYS A 190 14.19 2.87 11.28
CA LYS A 190 15.18 2.08 10.55
C LYS A 190 14.84 0.59 10.55
N LYS A 191 14.44 0.03 11.70
CA LYS A 191 14.01 -1.39 11.80
C LYS A 191 12.81 -1.68 10.91
N ILE A 192 11.84 -0.76 10.84
CA ILE A 192 10.69 -0.85 9.95
C ILE A 192 11.15 -0.92 8.49
N ILE A 193 12.02 0.01 8.06
CA ILE A 193 12.53 0.03 6.68
C ILE A 193 13.28 -1.26 6.32
N ASP A 194 14.14 -1.72 7.23
CA ASP A 194 14.96 -2.93 7.03
C ASP A 194 14.07 -4.18 6.90
N ILE A 195 13.08 -4.36 7.80
CA ILE A 195 12.21 -5.54 7.78
C ILE A 195 11.20 -5.49 6.62
N THR A 196 10.66 -4.31 6.25
CA THR A 196 9.80 -4.14 5.07
C THR A 196 10.53 -4.62 3.82
N SER A 197 11.80 -4.21 3.66
CA SER A 197 12.65 -4.61 2.54
C SER A 197 12.96 -6.10 2.54
N GLU A 198 13.19 -6.71 3.71
CA GLU A 198 13.40 -8.15 3.86
C GLU A 198 12.16 -8.95 3.46
N ILE A 199 10.99 -8.59 3.98
CA ILE A 199 9.72 -9.25 3.68
C ILE A 199 9.43 -9.16 2.17
N ARG A 200 9.59 -7.97 1.59
CA ARG A 200 9.41 -7.75 0.14
C ARG A 200 10.30 -8.68 -0.67
N LYS A 201 11.59 -8.76 -0.31
CA LYS A 201 12.55 -9.63 -1.00
C LYS A 201 12.11 -11.09 -0.96
N ASN A 202 11.65 -11.57 0.20
CA ASN A 202 11.19 -12.96 0.39
C ASN A 202 9.91 -13.29 -0.40
N ILE A 203 9.07 -12.30 -0.72
CA ILE A 203 7.83 -12.47 -1.50
C ILE A 203 8.10 -12.46 -3.01
N ILE A 204 9.10 -11.69 -3.46
CA ILE A 204 9.44 -11.55 -4.89
C ILE A 204 10.38 -12.68 -5.38
N SER A 205 11.20 -13.23 -4.49
CA SER A 205 12.18 -14.30 -4.79
C SER A 205 11.57 -15.70 -4.79
#